data_AF-A0A7V9S251-F1
#
_entry.id   AF-A0A7V9S251-F1
#
_cell.length_a   1.000
_cell.length_b   1.000
_cell.length_c   1.000
_cell.angle_alpha   90.00
_cell.angle_beta   90.00
_cell.angle_gamma   90.00
#
_symmetry.space_group_name_H-M   'P 1'
#
loop_
_entity.id
_entity.type
_entity.pdbx_description
1 polymer ?
#
loop_
_entity_poly.entity_id
_entity_poly.type
_entity_poly.pdbx_seq_one_letter_code
_entity_poly.pdbx_strand_id
1 'polypeptide(L)'
;MSISYEQIGRTSQKARTRDALVGAARKLLADGVTPTIEQAASAASIARATAYRYFPNQRALLVATYPEMAEASLLGESPPADPKARLEIVVEAIARQAVEHEPELRNMLRLSLEPDPAQRGDRPFRTGRRIIWVADALAPLRGELPEPELQR
;
A
#
# COMPACT_ATOMS: atom_id res chain seq x y z
N MET A 1 0.03 -23.85 4.63
CA MET A 1 -0.39 -22.44 4.80
C MET A 1 -1.07 -22.32 6.16
N SER A 2 -0.46 -21.65 7.13
CA SER A 2 -1.09 -21.44 8.44
C SER A 2 -2.17 -20.37 8.32
N ILE A 3 -3.39 -20.68 8.75
CA ILE A 3 -4.51 -19.72 8.80
C ILE A 3 -4.09 -18.54 9.68
N SER A 4 -4.24 -17.31 9.19
CA SER A 4 -3.86 -16.11 9.94
C SER A 4 -4.63 -16.06 11.26
N TYR A 5 -3.98 -15.61 12.34
CA TYR A 5 -4.62 -15.46 13.65
C TYR A 5 -5.94 -14.68 13.58
N GLU A 6 -6.05 -13.78 12.60
CA GLU A 6 -7.20 -12.92 12.33
C GLU A 6 -8.41 -13.67 11.75
N GLN A 7 -8.20 -14.80 11.09
CA GLN A 7 -9.22 -15.52 10.30
C GLN A 7 -9.99 -16.60 11.09
N ILE A 8 -9.63 -16.83 12.35
CA ILE A 8 -10.28 -17.85 13.20
C ILE A 8 -11.05 -17.17 14.35
N GLY A 9 -12.32 -17.55 14.56
CA GLY A 9 -13.12 -17.13 15.73
C GLY A 9 -13.74 -15.73 15.61
N ARG A 10 -13.53 -14.85 16.60
CA ARG A 10 -14.11 -13.48 16.69
C ARG A 10 -13.47 -12.50 15.68
N THR A 11 -13.58 -12.80 14.40
CA THR A 11 -12.90 -12.10 13.28
C THR A 11 -13.11 -10.58 13.29
N SER A 12 -14.33 -10.08 13.50
CA SER A 12 -14.61 -8.63 13.53
C SER A 12 -13.95 -7.89 14.70
N GLN A 13 -13.77 -8.56 15.85
CA GLN A 13 -13.03 -7.97 16.96
C GLN A 13 -11.53 -7.91 16.64
N LYS A 14 -11.00 -8.97 16.03
CA LYS A 14 -9.60 -9.05 15.63
C LYS A 14 -9.25 -8.02 14.55
N ALA A 15 -10.12 -7.83 13.56
CA ALA A 15 -9.99 -6.79 12.54
C ALA A 15 -9.88 -5.40 13.18
N ARG A 16 -10.79 -5.05 14.11
CA ARG A 16 -10.72 -3.76 14.82
C ARG A 16 -9.42 -3.57 15.61
N THR A 17 -8.91 -4.61 16.26
CA THR A 17 -7.63 -4.54 16.97
C THR A 17 -6.46 -4.33 16.01
N ARG A 18 -6.46 -5.04 14.88
CA ARG A 18 -5.47 -4.87 13.81
C ARG A 18 -5.48 -3.45 13.27
N ASP A 19 -6.67 -2.93 12.95
CA ASP A 19 -6.85 -1.59 12.40
C ASP A 19 -6.42 -0.50 13.39
N ALA A 20 -6.66 -0.70 14.68
CA ALA A 20 -6.19 0.21 15.73
C ALA A 20 -4.65 0.26 15.81
N LEU A 21 -3.97 -0.88 15.73
CA LEU A 21 -2.50 -0.96 15.69
C LEU A 21 -1.93 -0.30 14.44
N VAL A 22 -2.52 -0.56 13.27
CA VAL A 22 -2.12 0.04 11.99
C VAL A 22 -2.35 1.55 12.01
N GLY A 23 -3.50 2.01 12.49
CA GLY A 23 -3.83 3.43 12.61
C GLY A 23 -2.89 4.17 13.56
N ALA A 24 -2.52 3.56 14.69
CA ALA A 24 -1.53 4.10 15.61
C ALA A 24 -0.13 4.20 14.97
N ALA A 25 0.28 3.17 14.22
CA ALA A 25 1.53 3.20 13.48
C ALA A 25 1.54 4.29 12.40
N ARG A 26 0.45 4.49 11.64
CA ARG A 26 0.32 5.59 10.66
C ARG A 26 0.48 6.97 11.30
N LYS A 27 -0.14 7.21 12.46
CA LYS A 27 0.04 8.47 13.21
C LYS A 27 1.50 8.72 13.57
N LEU A 28 2.19 7.71 14.11
CA LEU A 28 3.61 7.81 14.45
C LEU A 28 4.48 8.09 13.23
N LEU A 29 4.16 7.47 12.08
CA LEU A 29 4.85 7.74 10.81
C LEU A 29 4.65 9.18 10.35
N ALA A 30 3.42 9.71 10.45
CA ALA A 30 3.11 11.10 10.13
C ALA A 30 3.86 12.10 11.03
N ASP A 31 4.13 11.72 12.29
CA ASP A 31 4.95 12.48 13.23
C ASP A 31 6.48 12.31 12.98
N GLY A 32 6.87 11.59 11.92
CA GLY A 32 8.27 11.36 11.55
C GLY A 32 8.97 10.25 12.34
N VAL A 33 8.23 9.49 13.15
CA VAL A 33 8.76 8.37 13.94
C VAL A 33 8.57 7.08 13.14
N THR A 34 9.63 6.27 12.99
CA THR A 34 9.45 4.86 12.59
C THR A 34 9.00 4.06 13.83
N PRO A 35 7.72 3.63 13.92
CA PRO A 35 7.20 3.00 15.13
C PRO A 35 7.74 1.59 15.34
N THR A 36 8.10 1.24 16.57
CA THR A 36 8.23 -0.16 17.01
C THR A 36 6.85 -0.76 17.32
N ILE A 37 6.77 -2.08 17.50
CA ILE A 37 5.53 -2.75 17.91
C ILE A 37 5.04 -2.20 19.26
N GLU A 38 5.95 -1.94 20.20
CA GLU A 38 5.64 -1.41 21.52
C GLU A 38 5.06 -0.01 21.46
N GLN A 39 5.63 0.85 20.60
CA GLN A 39 5.15 2.22 20.44
C GLN A 39 3.74 2.23 19.84
N ALA A 40 3.49 1.43 18.79
CA ALA A 40 2.17 1.29 18.20
C ALA A 40 1.16 0.68 19.19
N ALA A 41 1.57 -0.33 19.97
CA ALA A 41 0.74 -0.96 20.99
C ALA A 41 0.35 0.03 22.09
N SER A 42 1.32 0.80 22.60
CA SER A 42 1.11 1.86 23.59
C SER A 42 0.15 2.93 23.08
N ALA A 43 0.40 3.45 21.87
CA ALA A 43 -0.44 4.48 21.24
C ALA A 43 -1.87 3.98 20.94
N ALA A 44 -2.04 2.68 20.67
CA ALA A 44 -3.35 2.05 20.46
C ALA A 44 -4.02 1.57 21.76
N SER A 45 -3.40 1.75 22.94
CA SER A 45 -3.87 1.18 24.21
C SER A 45 -4.08 -0.34 24.18
N ILE A 46 -3.17 -1.05 23.51
CA ILE A 46 -3.16 -2.51 23.34
C ILE A 46 -1.93 -3.09 24.04
N ALA A 47 -2.10 -4.20 24.77
CA ALA A 47 -0.98 -4.87 25.42
C ALA A 47 0.06 -5.37 24.40
N ARG A 48 1.36 -5.26 24.73
CA ARG A 48 2.48 -5.69 23.87
C ARG A 48 2.33 -7.14 23.39
N ALA A 49 2.00 -8.06 24.30
CA ALA A 49 1.80 -9.47 23.96
C ALA A 49 0.65 -9.66 22.94
N THR A 50 -0.41 -8.84 23.02
CA THR A 50 -1.50 -8.87 22.04
C THR A 50 -1.02 -8.33 20.70
N ALA A 51 -0.28 -7.23 20.66
CA ALA A 51 0.24 -6.65 19.43
C ALA A 51 1.13 -7.64 18.65
N TYR A 52 2.01 -8.38 19.33
CA TYR A 52 2.84 -9.42 18.71
C TYR A 52 2.06 -10.58 18.09
N ARG A 53 0.81 -10.83 18.54
CA ARG A 53 -0.06 -11.84 17.91
C ARG A 53 -0.58 -11.40 16.54
N TYR A 54 -0.64 -10.09 16.29
CA TYR A 54 -1.03 -9.53 14.99
C TYR A 54 0.19 -9.27 14.11
N PHE A 55 1.25 -8.70 14.69
CA PHE A 55 2.46 -8.32 13.97
C PHE A 55 3.67 -8.99 14.63
N PRO A 56 4.24 -10.04 14.01
CA PRO A 56 5.36 -10.77 14.62
C PRO A 56 6.66 -9.95 14.67
N ASN A 57 6.78 -8.92 13.83
CA ASN A 57 7.94 -8.04 13.78
C ASN A 57 7.55 -6.64 13.28
N GLN A 58 8.44 -5.66 13.48
CA GLN A 58 8.23 -4.27 13.09
C GLN A 58 7.93 -4.14 11.60
N ARG A 59 8.61 -4.91 10.75
CA ARG A 59 8.39 -4.87 9.30
C ARG A 59 6.95 -5.26 8.95
N ALA A 60 6.40 -6.31 9.54
CA ALA A 60 5.02 -6.73 9.29
C ALA A 60 4.00 -5.63 9.64
N LEU A 61 4.26 -4.89 10.72
CA LEU A 61 3.46 -3.72 11.09
C LEU A 61 3.58 -2.60 10.04
N LEU A 62 4.81 -2.25 9.64
CA LEU A 62 5.05 -1.20 8.65
C LEU A 62 4.52 -1.55 7.25
N VAL A 63 4.55 -2.82 6.87
CA VAL A 63 3.91 -3.27 5.61
C VAL A 63 2.41 -3.02 5.68
N ALA A 64 1.77 -3.29 6.83
CA ALA A 64 0.34 -3.13 7.01
C ALA A 64 -0.13 -1.66 7.08
N THR A 65 0.78 -0.70 7.28
CA THR A 65 0.42 0.73 7.19
C THR A 65 0.24 1.21 5.77
N TYR A 66 0.73 0.47 4.77
CA TYR A 66 0.60 0.86 3.37
C TYR A 66 -0.88 1.03 2.99
N PRO A 67 -1.25 2.13 2.31
CA PRO A 67 -2.60 2.31 1.82
C PRO A 67 -2.94 1.21 0.82
N GLU A 68 -4.06 0.53 1.03
CA GLU A 68 -4.56 -0.45 0.07
C GLU A 68 -5.13 0.32 -1.12
N MET A 69 -4.36 0.40 -2.21
CA MET A 69 -4.80 1.06 -3.44
C MET A 69 -5.72 0.10 -4.22
N ALA A 70 -6.94 -0.03 -3.71
CA ALA A 70 -7.91 -1.02 -4.15
C ALA A 70 -8.49 -0.71 -5.55
N GLU A 71 -8.42 0.54 -5.99
CA GLU A 71 -9.02 0.98 -7.25
C GLU A 71 -8.42 0.26 -8.47
N ALA A 72 -9.30 -0.33 -9.28
CA ALA A 72 -8.93 -1.00 -10.53
C ALA A 72 -8.61 0.01 -11.64
N SER A 73 -9.24 1.19 -11.60
CA SER A 73 -9.02 2.31 -12.51
C SER A 73 -9.04 3.62 -11.73
N LEU A 74 -8.22 4.59 -12.15
CA LEU A 74 -8.18 5.95 -11.60
C LEU A 74 -8.97 6.95 -12.47
N LEU A 75 -9.63 6.49 -13.54
CA LEU A 75 -10.26 7.38 -14.52
C LEU A 75 -11.74 7.70 -14.20
N GLY A 76 -12.31 7.06 -13.18
CA GLY A 76 -13.73 7.19 -12.84
C GLY A 76 -14.66 6.45 -13.82
N GLU A 77 -15.96 6.71 -13.71
CA GLU A 77 -17.01 5.96 -14.45
C GLU A 77 -17.13 6.36 -15.93
N SER A 78 -16.79 7.60 -16.28
CA SER A 78 -16.91 8.14 -17.64
C SER A 78 -15.59 8.78 -18.09
N PRO A 79 -14.62 7.95 -18.52
CA PRO A 79 -13.31 8.46 -18.85
C PRO A 79 -13.31 9.10 -20.25
N PRO A 80 -12.46 10.13 -20.50
CA PRO A 80 -12.33 10.73 -21.83
C PRO A 80 -11.93 9.72 -22.91
N ALA A 81 -12.24 10.03 -24.17
CA ALA A 81 -11.79 9.25 -25.32
C ALA A 81 -10.30 9.50 -25.64
N ASP A 82 -9.82 10.72 -25.44
CA ASP A 82 -8.44 11.10 -25.72
C ASP A 82 -7.45 10.44 -24.73
N PRO A 83 -6.49 9.62 -25.19
CA PRO A 83 -5.46 9.01 -24.36
C PRO A 83 -4.63 10.01 -23.55
N LYS A 84 -4.36 11.20 -24.09
CA LYS A 84 -3.59 12.23 -23.39
C LYS A 84 -4.37 12.75 -22.17
N ALA A 85 -5.64 13.11 -22.35
CA ALA A 85 -6.51 13.51 -21.25
C ALA A 85 -6.65 12.41 -20.17
N ARG A 86 -6.73 11.13 -20.57
CA ARG A 86 -6.76 10.00 -19.62
C ARG A 86 -5.46 9.90 -18.80
N LEU A 87 -4.30 10.04 -19.46
CA LEU A 87 -3.01 10.03 -18.77
C LEU A 87 -2.88 11.19 -17.77
N GLU A 88 -3.35 12.39 -18.13
CA GLU A 88 -3.33 13.55 -17.22
C GLU A 88 -4.10 13.25 -15.92
N ILE A 89 -5.30 12.66 -16.02
CA ILE A 89 -6.11 12.23 -14.87
C ILE A 89 -5.33 11.22 -14.00
N VAL A 90 -4.75 10.18 -14.62
CA VAL A 90 -4.00 9.15 -13.90
C VAL A 90 -2.78 9.73 -13.20
N VAL A 91 -2.00 10.58 -13.88
CA VAL A 91 -0.80 11.20 -13.30
C VAL A 91 -1.17 12.12 -12.14
N GLU A 92 -2.22 12.93 -12.28
CA GLU A 92 -2.69 13.80 -11.20
C GLU A 92 -3.19 12.99 -9.99
N ALA A 93 -3.95 11.92 -10.22
CA ALA A 93 -4.43 11.04 -9.16
C ALA A 93 -3.26 10.37 -8.42
N ILE A 94 -2.27 9.84 -9.14
CA ILE A 94 -1.07 9.24 -8.54
C ILE A 94 -0.29 10.30 -7.74
N ALA A 95 -0.11 11.51 -8.28
CA ALA A 95 0.61 12.57 -7.61
C ALA A 95 -0.09 13.00 -6.31
N ARG A 96 -1.42 13.15 -6.35
CA ARG A 96 -2.23 13.47 -5.18
C ARG A 96 -2.10 12.41 -4.08
N GLN A 97 -2.26 11.15 -4.44
CA GLN A 97 -2.09 10.03 -3.50
C GLN A 97 -0.66 9.97 -2.93
N ALA A 98 0.34 10.30 -3.75
CA ALA A 98 1.72 10.35 -3.30
C ALA A 98 1.99 11.43 -2.25
N VAL A 99 1.33 12.59 -2.38
CA VAL A 99 1.39 13.67 -1.39
C VAL A 99 0.59 13.32 -0.14
N GLU A 100 -0.60 12.73 -0.30
CA GLU A 100 -1.47 12.36 0.82
C GLU A 100 -0.84 11.29 1.74
N HIS A 101 -0.11 10.34 1.17
CA HIS A 101 0.51 9.21 1.88
C HIS A 101 2.04 9.30 1.94
N GLU A 102 2.57 10.51 1.87
CA GLU A 102 4.01 10.78 1.78
C GLU A 102 4.83 10.09 2.89
N PRO A 103 4.44 10.16 4.19
CA PRO A 103 5.20 9.52 5.26
C PRO A 103 5.27 7.99 5.14
N GLU A 104 4.16 7.34 4.78
CA GLU A 104 4.11 5.89 4.57
C GLU A 104 4.94 5.49 3.35
N LEU A 105 4.83 6.22 2.24
CA LEU A 105 5.60 5.95 1.02
C LEU A 105 7.10 6.13 1.24
N ARG A 106 7.51 7.15 2.00
CA ARG A 106 8.92 7.38 2.36
C ARG A 106 9.47 6.24 3.21
N ASN A 107 8.73 5.80 4.22
CA ASN A 107 9.15 4.68 5.07
C ASN A 107 9.21 3.37 4.28
N MET A 108 8.26 3.13 3.39
CA MET A 108 8.30 1.99 2.47
C MET A 108 9.54 2.04 1.57
N LEU A 109 9.87 3.20 1.00
CA LEU A 109 11.09 3.36 0.20
C LEU A 109 12.33 3.01 1.04
N ARG A 110 12.41 3.51 2.28
CA ARG A 110 13.48 3.16 3.22
C ARG A 110 13.60 1.64 3.43
N LEU A 111 12.49 0.97 3.73
CA LEU A 111 12.45 -0.49 3.89
C LEU A 111 12.83 -1.26 2.62
N SER A 112 12.55 -0.71 1.44
CA SER A 112 12.90 -1.34 0.16
C SER A 112 14.39 -1.25 -0.18
N LEU A 113 15.10 -0.29 0.43
CA LEU A 113 16.52 -0.04 0.25
C LEU A 113 17.38 -0.73 1.32
N GLU A 114 16.76 -1.29 2.38
CA GLU A 114 17.49 -2.02 3.42
C GLU A 114 18.21 -3.26 2.79
N PRO A 115 19.52 -3.45 3.07
CA PRO A 115 20.34 -4.41 2.34
C PRO A 115 20.09 -5.89 2.68
N ASP A 116 19.03 -6.24 3.41
CA ASP A 116 18.80 -7.58 3.94
C ASP A 116 18.70 -8.65 2.82
N PRO A 117 19.68 -9.57 2.72
CA PRO A 117 19.71 -10.63 1.73
C PRO A 117 18.53 -11.60 1.83
N ALA A 118 17.99 -11.82 3.03
CA ALA A 118 16.90 -12.77 3.27
C ALA A 118 15.53 -12.27 2.75
N GLN A 119 15.42 -10.98 2.46
CA GLN A 119 14.15 -10.33 2.13
C GLN A 119 14.12 -9.74 0.71
N ARG A 120 15.18 -9.95 -0.10
CA ARG A 120 15.30 -9.39 -1.46
C ARG A 120 14.18 -9.84 -2.42
N GLY A 121 13.62 -11.03 -2.22
CA GLY A 121 12.53 -11.59 -3.03
C GLY A 121 11.13 -11.14 -2.58
N ASP A 122 10.99 -10.76 -1.31
CA ASP A 122 9.72 -10.35 -0.72
C ASP A 122 9.66 -8.82 -0.70
N ARG A 123 9.49 -8.26 -1.89
CA ARG A 123 9.20 -6.83 -2.11
C ARG A 123 7.68 -6.69 -2.27
N PRO A 124 6.89 -6.69 -1.18
CA PRO A 124 5.42 -6.65 -1.26
C PRO A 124 4.87 -5.36 -1.89
N PHE A 125 5.76 -4.45 -2.31
CA PHE A 125 5.47 -3.06 -2.62
C PHE A 125 5.64 -2.70 -4.10
N ARG A 126 6.06 -3.65 -4.96
CA ARG A 126 6.02 -3.50 -6.41
C ARG A 126 4.98 -4.45 -7.01
N THR A 127 3.71 -4.23 -6.67
CA THR A 127 2.59 -5.02 -7.22
C THR A 127 2.25 -4.65 -8.67
N GLY A 128 2.97 -3.72 -9.30
CA GLY A 128 2.76 -3.32 -10.68
C GLY A 128 1.48 -2.50 -10.93
N ARG A 129 0.77 -2.08 -9.88
CA ARG A 129 -0.52 -1.35 -10.00
C ARG A 129 -0.45 -0.11 -10.89
N ARG A 130 0.65 0.65 -10.80
CA ARG A 130 0.89 1.81 -11.68
C ARG A 130 0.92 1.43 -13.16
N ILE A 131 1.48 0.28 -13.50
CA ILE A 131 1.49 -0.23 -14.88
C ILE A 131 0.05 -0.51 -15.33
N ILE A 132 -0.78 -1.10 -14.46
CA ILE A 132 -2.20 -1.37 -14.75
C ILE A 132 -2.95 -0.06 -15.03
N TRP A 133 -2.78 0.97 -14.19
CA TRP A 133 -3.46 2.26 -14.39
C TRP A 133 -3.00 2.99 -15.64
N VAL A 134 -1.70 2.97 -15.95
CA VAL A 134 -1.17 3.55 -17.19
C VAL A 134 -1.70 2.77 -18.41
N ALA A 135 -1.73 1.44 -18.34
CA ALA A 135 -2.29 0.62 -19.42
C ALA A 135 -3.80 0.86 -19.63
N ASP A 136 -4.55 1.15 -18.56
CA ASP A 136 -5.96 1.54 -18.63
C ASP A 136 -6.14 2.92 -19.26
N ALA A 137 -5.28 3.89 -18.94
CA ALA A 137 -5.27 5.20 -19.62
C ALA A 137 -4.99 5.08 -21.12
N LEU A 138 -4.07 4.19 -21.51
CA LEU A 138 -3.68 3.97 -22.90
C LEU A 138 -4.61 3.03 -23.67
N ALA A 139 -5.65 2.48 -23.03
CA ALA A 139 -6.56 1.51 -23.65
C ALA A 139 -7.13 1.94 -25.02
N PRO A 140 -7.46 3.22 -25.30
CA PRO A 140 -7.98 3.62 -26.61
C PRO A 140 -6.97 3.48 -27.76
N LEU A 141 -5.66 3.44 -27.48
CA LEU A 141 -4.63 3.23 -28.50
C LEU A 141 -4.49 1.77 -28.94
N ARG A 142 -5.17 0.83 -28.25
CA ARG A 142 -5.17 -0.59 -28.63
C ARG A 142 -5.88 -0.74 -29.98
N GLY A 143 -5.11 -1.05 -31.01
CA GLY A 143 -5.60 -1.18 -32.39
C GLY A 143 -5.24 0.00 -33.30
N GLU A 144 -4.81 1.13 -32.73
CA GLU A 144 -4.19 2.23 -33.48
C GLU A 144 -2.66 2.06 -33.56
N LEU A 145 -2.06 1.47 -32.53
CA LEU A 145 -0.62 1.16 -32.46
C LEU A 145 -0.36 -0.35 -32.36
N PRO A 146 0.73 -0.85 -32.95
CA PRO A 146 1.22 -2.21 -32.69
C PRO A 146 1.54 -2.41 -31.20
N GLU A 147 1.24 -3.59 -30.64
CA GLU A 147 1.49 -3.91 -29.23
C GLU A 147 2.93 -3.62 -28.74
N PRO A 148 4.00 -3.88 -29.53
CA PRO A 148 5.37 -3.53 -29.12
C PRO A 148 5.60 -2.03 -28.94
N GLU A 149 4.86 -1.18 -29.64
CA GLU A 149 4.95 0.28 -29.50
C GLU A 149 4.16 0.77 -28.30
N LEU A 150 3.04 0.10 -27.98
CA LEU A 150 2.22 0.39 -26.81
C LEU A 150 2.90 -0.02 -25.49
N GLN A 151 3.76 -1.03 -25.50
CA GLN A 151 4.47 -1.55 -24.33
C GLN A 151 5.88 -0.96 -24.11
N ARG A 152 6.34 -0.07 -24.99
CA ARG A 152 7.69 0.50 -24.95
C ARG A 152 7.87 1.52 -23.82
#